data_AF-A0A8H7XCN3-F1
#
_entry.id   AF-A0A8H7XCN3-F1
#
_cell.length_a   1.000
_cell.length_b   1.000
_cell.length_c   1.000
_cell.angle_alpha   90.00
_cell.angle_beta   90.00
_cell.angle_gamma   90.00
#
_symmetry.space_group_name_H-M   'P 1'
#
loop_
_entity.id
_entity.type
_entity.pdbx_description
1 polymer ?
#
loop_
_entity_poly.entity_id
_entity_poly.type
_entity_poly.pdbx_seq_one_letter_code
_entity_poly.pdbx_strand_id
1 'polypeptide(L)'
;MPGPASQRKIPDIKAAIESGKLSEKVIDERVLAVLKLVKQAGKFENPEELEEQAINRPEDGALIRTVGAQGVVLLKNENGTLPLQAEKVKSTVLFGLAKECLAHGGGSASVNCHYKITPYGAFKSRLGDGVDLTCSQGKWASIGTPCVAAKLETRLHPTVSGSHYLAFSSLGPATVTINSKKIFDVTEYNDDAMRFHLGGSVQEQKQFDFEKGKEYEIDVEAFGLPTGDETFSLFRGMIGLQLGFMLQEEYEKDMLAEAVEAAKAAEIAVVFVGNTTAWETEGQDQPSMNIPVNGSQDRLISTVAAVNPNTTVIINTGVAIAMPWLSSVKAVIQSWFLGQEAGKSIADVIFGTVNPSGRRITKKTFISVNYRFFDKHPEKIQFPFGFGLSYTEFEIRTIPQEKLVLPKEKSIDLHATVKNIGAVAGSHVVQVYLAPSSTEDRPDKTLAGFAKVTLAAGEEKDVKIIVTFESAAIWDEGANFWTVVKGDYKLLLGSSSQDIVGSQAFFVEETFTYQP
;
A
#
# COMPACT_ATOMS: atom_id res chain seq x y z
N MET A 1 -26.23 -1.08 -5.11
CA MET A 1 -25.28 -2.13 -4.72
C MET A 1 -25.05 -2.03 -3.22
N PRO A 2 -25.01 -3.15 -2.50
CA PRO A 2 -25.41 -4.48 -2.96
C PRO A 2 -26.94 -4.55 -3.23
N GLY A 3 -27.44 -5.71 -3.63
CA GLY A 3 -28.87 -6.02 -3.67
C GLY A 3 -29.31 -6.71 -2.38
N PRO A 4 -30.62 -6.70 -2.04
CA PRO A 4 -31.69 -5.96 -2.71
C PRO A 4 -31.58 -4.44 -2.52
N ALA A 5 -32.19 -3.66 -3.41
CA ALA A 5 -32.05 -2.20 -3.40
C ALA A 5 -32.68 -1.57 -2.13
N SER A 6 -31.90 -0.78 -1.40
CA SER A 6 -32.33 -0.07 -0.19
C SER A 6 -32.95 1.30 -0.48
N GLN A 7 -32.42 2.05 -1.46
CA GLN A 7 -32.83 3.43 -1.78
C GLN A 7 -33.64 3.57 -3.08
N ARG A 8 -33.63 2.54 -3.93
CA ARG A 8 -34.33 2.55 -5.23
C ARG A 8 -35.41 1.48 -5.27
N LYS A 9 -36.20 1.40 -4.20
CA LYS A 9 -37.31 0.44 -4.14
C LYS A 9 -38.39 0.88 -5.11
N ILE A 10 -39.07 -0.10 -5.72
CA ILE A 10 -40.11 0.16 -6.72
C ILE A 10 -41.18 1.15 -6.21
N PRO A 11 -41.71 1.03 -4.97
CA PRO A 11 -42.70 1.98 -4.45
C PRO A 11 -42.16 3.41 -4.35
N ASP A 12 -40.92 3.59 -3.87
CA ASP A 12 -40.31 4.91 -3.68
C ASP A 12 -40.08 5.62 -5.01
N ILE A 13 -39.62 4.88 -6.03
CA ILE A 13 -39.43 5.40 -7.39
C ILE A 13 -40.77 5.78 -8.01
N LYS A 14 -41.81 4.95 -7.88
CA LYS A 14 -43.15 5.27 -8.39
C LYS A 14 -43.72 6.53 -7.76
N ALA A 15 -43.65 6.66 -6.43
CA ALA A 15 -44.09 7.84 -5.71
C ALA A 15 -43.32 9.12 -6.12
N ALA A 16 -42.01 8.99 -6.42
CA ALA A 16 -41.21 10.10 -6.92
C ALA A 16 -41.63 10.55 -8.33
N ILE A 17 -42.05 9.63 -9.20
CA ILE A 17 -42.61 9.95 -10.53
C ILE A 17 -43.97 10.63 -10.38
N GLU A 18 -44.88 10.04 -9.59
CA GLU A 18 -46.23 10.57 -9.36
C GLU A 18 -46.21 11.97 -8.74
N SER A 19 -45.26 12.25 -7.85
CA SER A 19 -45.08 13.57 -7.25
C SER A 19 -44.29 14.57 -8.11
N GLY A 20 -43.83 14.17 -9.31
CA GLY A 20 -43.05 15.02 -10.21
C GLY A 20 -41.60 15.28 -9.78
N LYS A 21 -41.12 14.62 -8.72
CA LYS A 21 -39.74 14.73 -8.23
C LYS A 21 -38.73 13.99 -9.12
N LEU A 22 -39.20 13.03 -9.91
CA LEU A 22 -38.40 12.24 -10.84
C LEU A 22 -39.14 12.13 -12.18
N SER A 23 -38.45 12.36 -13.30
CA SER A 23 -39.03 12.13 -14.63
C SER A 23 -38.64 10.76 -15.18
N GLU A 24 -39.52 10.17 -15.99
CA GLU A 24 -39.24 8.91 -16.69
C GLU A 24 -38.00 9.02 -17.58
N LYS A 25 -37.77 10.18 -18.21
CA LYS A 25 -36.57 10.44 -19.00
C LYS A 25 -35.28 10.19 -18.21
N VAL A 26 -35.22 10.59 -16.94
CA VAL A 26 -34.04 10.34 -16.09
C VAL A 26 -33.86 8.84 -15.87
N ILE A 27 -34.95 8.09 -15.70
CA ILE A 27 -34.90 6.63 -15.55
C ILE A 27 -34.36 5.99 -16.83
N ASP A 28 -34.88 6.37 -17.99
CA ASP A 28 -34.44 5.88 -19.31
C ASP A 28 -32.94 6.11 -19.52
N GLU A 29 -32.43 7.30 -19.19
CA GLU A 29 -31.00 7.59 -19.31
C GLU A 29 -30.14 6.72 -18.39
N ARG A 30 -30.62 6.39 -17.17
CA ARG A 30 -29.90 5.51 -16.24
C ARG A 30 -29.95 4.05 -16.68
N VAL A 31 -31.10 3.59 -17.18
CA VAL A 31 -31.25 2.25 -17.77
C VAL A 31 -30.33 2.11 -18.98
N LEU A 32 -30.32 3.10 -19.87
CA LEU A 32 -29.45 3.09 -21.05
C LEU A 32 -27.96 3.02 -20.67
N ALA A 33 -27.53 3.70 -19.60
CA ALA A 33 -26.15 3.60 -19.11
C ALA A 33 -25.80 2.17 -18.65
N VAL A 34 -26.71 1.49 -17.93
CA VAL A 34 -26.53 0.08 -17.53
C VAL A 34 -26.52 -0.83 -18.76
N LEU A 35 -27.45 -0.65 -19.71
CA LEU A 35 -27.51 -1.45 -20.92
C LEU A 35 -26.27 -1.28 -21.81
N LYS A 36 -25.68 -0.07 -21.84
CA LYS A 36 -24.39 0.17 -22.52
C LYS A 36 -23.26 -0.65 -21.89
N LEU A 37 -23.21 -0.72 -20.56
CA LEU A 37 -22.24 -1.56 -19.85
C LEU A 37 -22.47 -3.05 -20.14
N VAL A 38 -23.73 -3.51 -20.09
CA VAL A 38 -24.12 -4.89 -20.44
C VAL A 38 -23.69 -5.23 -21.87
N LYS A 39 -23.90 -4.32 -22.83
CA LYS A 39 -23.44 -4.48 -24.22
C LYS A 39 -21.92 -4.58 -24.30
N GLN A 40 -21.20 -3.66 -23.65
CA GLN A 40 -19.73 -3.64 -23.67
C GLN A 40 -19.13 -4.90 -23.06
N ALA A 41 -19.78 -5.46 -22.05
CA ALA A 41 -19.40 -6.72 -21.43
C ALA A 41 -19.80 -7.97 -22.26
N GLY A 42 -20.44 -7.80 -23.44
CA GLY A 42 -20.91 -8.89 -24.28
C GLY A 42 -22.01 -9.75 -23.64
N LYS A 43 -22.73 -9.18 -22.67
CA LYS A 43 -23.71 -9.91 -21.85
C LYS A 43 -25.11 -9.98 -22.47
N PHE A 44 -25.34 -9.34 -23.61
CA PHE A 44 -26.54 -9.62 -24.41
C PHE A 44 -26.39 -10.94 -25.18
N GLU A 45 -25.19 -11.22 -25.69
CA GLU A 45 -24.87 -12.42 -26.45
C GLU A 45 -24.53 -13.60 -25.53
N ASN A 46 -23.80 -13.34 -24.44
CA ASN A 46 -23.39 -14.36 -23.46
C ASN A 46 -23.92 -14.00 -22.07
N PRO A 47 -25.24 -14.13 -21.84
CA PRO A 47 -25.87 -13.71 -20.59
C PRO A 47 -25.51 -14.60 -19.40
N GLU A 48 -24.99 -15.80 -19.64
CA GLU A 48 -24.63 -16.75 -18.59
C GLU A 48 -23.56 -16.16 -17.65
N GLU A 49 -23.81 -16.34 -16.36
CA GLU A 49 -22.86 -16.07 -15.30
C GLU A 49 -22.02 -17.33 -15.12
N LEU A 50 -20.72 -17.20 -15.36
CA LEU A 50 -19.79 -18.30 -15.13
C LEU A 50 -19.50 -18.39 -13.64
N GLU A 51 -19.36 -19.61 -13.13
CA GLU A 51 -18.91 -19.82 -11.75
C GLU A 51 -17.53 -19.17 -11.54
N GLU A 52 -17.37 -18.52 -10.40
CA GLU A 52 -16.09 -17.95 -10.00
C GLU A 52 -15.06 -19.06 -9.79
N GLN A 53 -13.86 -18.91 -10.38
CA GLN A 53 -12.80 -19.90 -10.30
C GLN A 53 -11.51 -19.30 -9.76
N ALA A 54 -10.87 -19.99 -8.82
CA ALA A 54 -9.55 -19.66 -8.31
C ALA A 54 -8.46 -20.28 -9.19
N ILE A 55 -8.21 -19.69 -10.36
CA ILE A 55 -7.24 -20.22 -11.34
C ILE A 55 -5.82 -19.76 -10.99
N ASN A 56 -4.98 -20.70 -10.51
CA ASN A 56 -3.58 -20.44 -10.21
C ASN A 56 -2.67 -20.84 -11.38
N ARG A 57 -2.26 -19.87 -12.21
CA ARG A 57 -1.35 -20.12 -13.34
C ARG A 57 0.10 -19.75 -12.99
N PRO A 58 1.11 -20.56 -13.36
CA PRO A 58 2.52 -20.22 -13.15
C PRO A 58 2.95 -18.87 -13.76
N GLU A 59 2.41 -18.53 -14.92
CA GLU A 59 2.66 -17.27 -15.62
C GLU A 59 2.14 -16.05 -14.85
N ASP A 60 1.00 -16.18 -14.15
CA ASP A 60 0.45 -15.13 -13.30
C ASP A 60 1.38 -14.90 -12.10
N GLY A 61 1.88 -15.97 -11.47
CA GLY A 61 2.91 -15.88 -10.43
C GLY A 61 4.20 -15.22 -10.92
N ALA A 62 4.70 -15.60 -12.10
CA ALA A 62 5.89 -14.99 -12.69
C ALA A 62 5.70 -13.49 -12.99
N LEU A 63 4.52 -13.10 -13.46
CA LEU A 63 4.17 -11.70 -13.70
C LEU A 63 4.09 -10.91 -12.38
N ILE A 64 3.42 -11.43 -11.35
CA ILE A 64 3.32 -10.79 -10.03
C ILE A 64 4.72 -10.56 -9.44
N ARG A 65 5.60 -11.57 -9.53
CA ARG A 65 7.00 -11.45 -9.09
C ARG A 65 7.75 -10.37 -9.85
N THR A 66 7.62 -10.37 -11.18
CA THR A 66 8.31 -9.42 -12.06
C THR A 66 7.86 -7.99 -11.82
N VAL A 67 6.55 -7.74 -11.82
CA VAL A 67 5.97 -6.41 -11.55
C VAL A 67 6.29 -5.97 -10.14
N GLY A 68 6.21 -6.89 -9.16
CA GLY A 68 6.56 -6.60 -7.78
C GLY A 68 8.00 -6.13 -7.65
N ALA A 69 8.97 -6.87 -8.18
CA ALA A 69 10.39 -6.51 -8.13
C ALA A 69 10.69 -5.19 -8.88
N GLN A 70 10.02 -4.93 -10.01
CA GLN A 70 10.18 -3.67 -10.76
C GLN A 70 9.54 -2.46 -10.08
N GLY A 71 8.54 -2.68 -9.21
CA GLY A 71 7.85 -1.65 -8.44
C GLY A 71 8.57 -1.26 -7.15
N VAL A 72 9.49 -2.09 -6.65
CA VAL A 72 10.31 -1.80 -5.48
C VAL A 72 11.15 -0.54 -5.71
N VAL A 73 11.16 0.35 -4.71
CA VAL A 73 11.94 1.60 -4.74
C VAL A 73 13.09 1.50 -3.74
N LEU A 74 14.33 1.60 -4.24
CA LEU A 74 15.50 1.75 -3.38
C LEU A 74 15.60 3.21 -2.95
N LEU A 75 15.46 3.48 -1.65
CA LEU A 75 15.45 4.83 -1.09
C LEU A 75 16.83 5.26 -0.61
N LYS A 76 17.58 4.33 -0.02
CA LYS A 76 18.92 4.58 0.53
C LYS A 76 19.80 3.36 0.27
N ASN A 77 21.05 3.57 -0.13
CA ASN A 77 22.06 2.52 -0.26
C ASN A 77 23.46 3.11 -0.06
N GLU A 78 23.95 3.14 1.17
CA GLU A 78 25.29 3.63 1.48
C GLU A 78 26.36 2.58 1.19
N ASN A 79 27.49 3.02 0.64
CA ASN A 79 28.71 2.22 0.44
C ASN A 79 28.51 0.88 -0.31
N GLY A 80 27.49 0.79 -1.17
CA GLY A 80 27.18 -0.45 -1.89
C GLY A 80 26.74 -1.60 -0.98
N THR A 81 26.07 -1.29 0.14
CA THR A 81 25.51 -2.30 1.08
C THR A 81 24.62 -3.31 0.36
N LEU A 82 23.83 -2.85 -0.61
CA LEU A 82 23.08 -3.68 -1.54
C LEU A 82 23.63 -3.55 -2.97
N PRO A 83 23.54 -4.61 -3.79
CA PRO A 83 22.92 -5.92 -3.48
C PRO A 83 23.80 -6.83 -2.61
N LEU A 84 23.16 -7.70 -1.83
CA LEU A 84 23.82 -8.76 -1.08
C LEU A 84 24.35 -9.85 -2.03
N GLN A 85 25.58 -10.29 -1.80
CA GLN A 85 26.21 -11.38 -2.52
C GLN A 85 26.01 -12.67 -1.71
N ALA A 86 25.04 -13.51 -2.09
CA ALA A 86 24.59 -14.64 -1.28
C ALA A 86 25.74 -15.56 -0.85
N GLU A 87 26.73 -15.78 -1.72
CA GLU A 87 27.91 -16.60 -1.48
C GLU A 87 28.93 -15.99 -0.49
N LYS A 88 28.81 -14.69 -0.20
CA LYS A 88 29.68 -13.99 0.76
C LYS A 88 29.03 -13.80 2.13
N VAL A 89 27.71 -13.95 2.22
CA VAL A 89 26.96 -13.82 3.46
C VAL A 89 27.25 -15.01 4.36
N LYS A 90 27.85 -14.77 5.54
CA LYS A 90 28.13 -15.85 6.51
C LYS A 90 27.00 -16.04 7.50
N SER A 91 26.43 -14.94 7.99
CA SER A 91 25.30 -14.96 8.92
C SER A 91 24.37 -13.78 8.65
N THR A 92 23.07 -14.00 8.75
CA THR A 92 22.07 -12.95 8.57
C THR A 92 20.90 -13.18 9.50
N VAL A 93 20.39 -12.11 10.08
CA VAL A 93 19.19 -12.15 10.91
C VAL A 93 18.09 -11.31 10.28
N LEU A 94 16.88 -11.85 10.25
CA LEU A 94 15.69 -11.16 9.76
C LEU A 94 14.77 -10.82 10.92
N PHE A 95 14.45 -9.53 11.06
CA PHE A 95 13.60 -9.03 12.15
C PHE A 95 12.23 -8.59 11.66
N GLY A 96 11.28 -8.46 12.60
CA GLY A 96 9.97 -7.88 12.36
C GLY A 96 9.08 -8.79 11.51
N LEU A 97 8.51 -8.25 10.45
CA LEU A 97 7.47 -8.89 9.63
C LEU A 97 8.05 -9.86 8.57
N ALA A 98 9.28 -10.33 8.74
CA ALA A 98 9.98 -11.18 7.75
C ALA A 98 9.27 -12.53 7.49
N LYS A 99 8.51 -13.03 8.46
CA LYS A 99 7.70 -14.26 8.33
C LYS A 99 6.29 -14.01 7.81
N GLU A 100 5.93 -12.76 7.54
CA GLU A 100 4.63 -12.38 7.01
C GLU A 100 4.72 -12.06 5.52
N CYS A 101 3.72 -12.50 4.75
CA CYS A 101 3.56 -12.10 3.35
C CYS A 101 2.53 -10.98 3.28
N LEU A 102 3.01 -9.74 3.31
CA LEU A 102 2.18 -8.54 3.17
C LEU A 102 1.82 -8.33 1.69
N ALA A 103 0.81 -9.07 1.24
CA ALA A 103 0.40 -9.14 -0.16
C ALA A 103 -0.50 -7.97 -0.61
N HIS A 104 -1.34 -7.45 0.28
CA HIS A 104 -2.31 -6.38 0.00
C HIS A 104 -2.64 -5.60 1.28
N GLY A 105 -3.27 -4.42 1.13
CA GLY A 105 -3.92 -3.70 2.23
C GLY A 105 -5.28 -4.33 2.59
N GLY A 106 -5.91 -3.89 3.67
CA GLY A 106 -7.22 -4.36 4.12
C GLY A 106 -8.40 -3.78 3.31
N GLY A 107 -9.60 -4.28 3.57
CA GLY A 107 -10.83 -3.80 2.92
C GLY A 107 -11.16 -4.50 1.60
N SER A 108 -12.01 -3.88 0.79
CA SER A 108 -12.55 -4.43 -0.46
C SER A 108 -11.50 -4.71 -1.54
N ALA A 109 -10.31 -4.12 -1.44
CA ALA A 109 -9.17 -4.41 -2.32
C ALA A 109 -8.40 -5.69 -1.92
N SER A 110 -8.73 -6.31 -0.79
CA SER A 110 -8.11 -7.56 -0.34
C SER A 110 -8.47 -8.71 -1.25
N VAL A 111 -7.51 -9.60 -1.51
CA VAL A 111 -7.72 -10.80 -2.32
C VAL A 111 -7.19 -12.03 -1.60
N ASN A 112 -7.92 -13.14 -1.69
CA ASN A 112 -7.43 -14.39 -1.14
C ASN A 112 -6.36 -14.98 -2.07
N CYS A 113 -5.08 -14.78 -1.73
CA CYS A 113 -3.97 -15.29 -2.52
C CYS A 113 -3.97 -16.82 -2.59
N HIS A 114 -3.62 -17.40 -3.75
CA HIS A 114 -3.48 -18.86 -3.90
C HIS A 114 -2.42 -19.46 -2.96
N TYR A 115 -1.36 -18.69 -2.72
CA TYR A 115 -0.30 -19.00 -1.78
C TYR A 115 0.33 -17.68 -1.31
N LYS A 116 1.24 -17.74 -0.34
CA LYS A 116 1.90 -16.56 0.22
C LYS A 116 3.38 -16.85 0.42
N ILE A 117 4.26 -16.22 -0.35
CA ILE A 117 5.71 -16.37 -0.17
C ILE A 117 6.23 -15.30 0.77
N THR A 118 6.73 -15.72 1.93
CA THR A 118 7.30 -14.82 2.94
C THR A 118 8.73 -14.42 2.58
N PRO A 119 9.19 -13.23 2.99
CA PRO A 119 10.60 -12.85 2.85
C PRO A 119 11.55 -13.87 3.48
N TYR A 120 11.24 -14.38 4.67
CA TYR A 120 12.04 -15.42 5.34
C TYR A 120 12.19 -16.67 4.47
N GLY A 121 11.10 -17.17 3.88
CA GLY A 121 11.13 -18.34 3.00
C GLY A 121 11.98 -18.09 1.74
N ALA A 122 11.86 -16.91 1.14
CA ALA A 122 12.63 -16.53 -0.04
C ALA A 122 14.13 -16.36 0.25
N PHE A 123 14.48 -15.74 1.39
CA PHE A 123 15.86 -15.58 1.84
C PHE A 123 16.50 -16.93 2.14
N LYS A 124 15.80 -17.80 2.88
CA LYS A 124 16.28 -19.16 3.15
C LYS A 124 16.57 -19.91 1.85
N SER A 125 15.67 -19.81 0.88
CA SER A 125 15.86 -20.43 -0.44
C SER A 125 17.06 -19.88 -1.21
N ARG A 126 17.46 -18.62 -0.97
CA ARG A 126 18.56 -17.95 -1.69
C ARG A 126 19.92 -18.17 -1.04
N LEU A 127 19.97 -18.17 0.29
CA LEU A 127 21.18 -18.32 1.09
C LEU A 127 21.58 -19.80 1.29
N GLY A 128 20.61 -20.72 1.22
CA GLY A 128 20.83 -22.14 1.46
C GLY A 128 21.04 -22.48 2.94
N ASP A 129 21.29 -23.76 3.22
CA ASP A 129 21.40 -24.27 4.61
C ASP A 129 22.76 -24.02 5.27
N GLY A 130 23.73 -23.43 4.54
CA GLY A 130 25.07 -23.12 5.05
C GLY A 130 25.18 -21.76 5.75
N VAL A 131 24.09 -21.00 5.85
CA VAL A 131 24.02 -19.67 6.46
C VAL A 131 23.12 -19.72 7.68
N ASP A 132 23.63 -19.23 8.81
CA ASP A 132 22.83 -19.09 10.03
C ASP A 132 21.77 -18.00 9.83
N LEU A 133 20.54 -18.43 9.55
CA LEU A 133 19.37 -17.58 9.35
C LEU A 133 18.40 -17.71 10.54
N THR A 134 18.26 -16.64 11.31
CA THR A 134 17.33 -16.58 12.45
C THR A 134 16.24 -15.52 12.21
N CYS A 135 15.09 -15.71 12.85
CA CYS A 135 13.98 -14.75 12.76
C CYS A 135 13.15 -14.69 14.04
N SER A 136 13.04 -13.49 14.61
CA SER A 136 12.16 -13.16 15.75
C SER A 136 10.86 -12.51 15.26
N GLN A 137 9.73 -12.83 15.91
CA GLN A 137 8.38 -12.45 15.45
C GLN A 137 7.48 -11.98 16.61
N GLY A 138 6.73 -10.88 16.40
CA GLY A 138 5.51 -10.58 17.17
C GLY A 138 4.25 -10.94 16.37
N LYS A 139 3.18 -11.44 17.01
CA LYS A 139 1.93 -11.93 16.35
C LYS A 139 0.65 -11.44 17.02
N TRP A 140 -0.42 -11.23 16.23
CA TRP A 140 -1.86 -11.14 16.63
C TRP A 140 -2.79 -11.54 15.45
N ALA A 141 -3.99 -12.11 15.67
CA ALA A 141 -4.98 -12.53 14.64
C ALA A 141 -6.46 -12.47 15.11
N SER A 142 -7.47 -12.39 14.19
CA SER A 142 -8.94 -12.29 14.45
C SER A 142 -9.84 -13.06 13.44
N ILE A 143 -11.11 -13.39 13.80
CA ILE A 143 -12.15 -14.19 13.04
C ILE A 143 -13.58 -13.55 13.17
N GLY A 144 -14.57 -13.78 12.24
CA GLY A 144 -16.00 -13.37 12.39
C GLY A 144 -17.08 -14.11 11.53
N THR A 145 -18.37 -14.14 11.93
CA THR A 145 -19.57 -14.81 11.28
C THR A 145 -20.94 -14.22 11.75
N PRO A 146 -22.04 -14.16 10.94
CA PRO A 146 -23.31 -13.45 11.30
C PRO A 146 -24.44 -14.27 12.00
N CYS A 147 -25.17 -13.67 12.97
CA CYS A 147 -26.44 -14.11 13.61
C CYS A 147 -27.12 -12.93 14.38
N VAL A 148 -28.36 -13.06 14.91
CA VAL A 148 -29.14 -12.02 15.65
C VAL A 148 -28.84 -11.98 17.17
N ALA A 149 -28.72 -13.17 17.76
CA ALA A 149 -28.16 -13.39 19.09
C ALA A 149 -27.30 -14.66 18.95
N ALA A 150 -26.09 -14.65 19.47
CA ALA A 150 -25.19 -15.79 19.40
C ALA A 150 -24.79 -16.17 20.81
N LYS A 151 -24.94 -17.46 21.12
CA LYS A 151 -24.26 -18.08 22.25
C LYS A 151 -23.15 -18.95 21.69
N LEU A 152 -21.92 -18.68 22.09
CA LEU A 152 -20.76 -19.51 21.79
C LEU A 152 -20.32 -20.16 23.10
N GLU A 153 -20.39 -21.48 23.16
CA GLU A 153 -19.91 -22.28 24.28
C GLU A 153 -18.69 -23.07 23.80
N THR A 154 -17.58 -22.95 24.51
CA THR A 154 -16.36 -23.69 24.18
C THR A 154 -15.62 -24.11 25.43
N ARG A 155 -14.71 -25.06 25.29
CA ARG A 155 -13.88 -25.56 26.37
C ARG A 155 -12.43 -25.35 26.00
N LEU A 156 -11.70 -24.68 26.88
CA LEU A 156 -10.27 -24.47 26.76
C LEU A 156 -9.54 -25.42 27.70
N HIS A 157 -8.56 -26.14 27.14
CA HIS A 157 -7.62 -26.95 27.90
C HIS A 157 -6.23 -26.32 27.79
N PRO A 158 -5.80 -25.50 28.78
CA PRO A 158 -4.49 -24.87 28.77
C PRO A 158 -3.39 -25.92 28.77
N THR A 159 -2.40 -25.76 27.88
CA THR A 159 -1.22 -26.63 27.82
C THR A 159 -0.11 -26.17 28.77
N VAL A 160 -0.23 -24.95 29.29
CA VAL A 160 0.69 -24.27 30.21
C VAL A 160 -0.14 -23.59 31.29
N SER A 161 0.38 -23.52 32.53
CA SER A 161 -0.24 -22.74 33.60
C SER A 161 0.29 -21.31 33.59
N GLY A 162 -0.53 -20.31 33.93
CA GLY A 162 -0.09 -18.92 34.08
C GLY A 162 -1.21 -17.90 33.93
N SER A 163 -0.88 -16.63 34.16
CA SER A 163 -1.79 -15.50 34.01
C SER A 163 -1.82 -15.04 32.55
N HIS A 164 -2.60 -15.73 31.73
CA HIS A 164 -2.62 -15.53 30.28
C HIS A 164 -3.52 -14.36 29.88
N TYR A 165 -3.21 -13.74 28.75
CA TYR A 165 -3.93 -12.58 28.24
C TYR A 165 -5.11 -13.01 27.38
N LEU A 166 -6.26 -12.42 27.66
CA LEU A 166 -7.47 -12.50 26.86
C LEU A 166 -7.74 -11.11 26.28
N ALA A 167 -8.21 -11.07 25.04
CA ALA A 167 -8.63 -9.84 24.38
C ALA A 167 -10.04 -10.01 23.83
N PHE A 168 -10.89 -8.99 23.96
CA PHE A 168 -12.26 -9.07 23.47
C PHE A 168 -12.76 -7.77 22.86
N SER A 169 -13.51 -7.87 21.75
CA SER A 169 -14.34 -6.80 21.21
C SER A 169 -15.58 -7.37 20.53
N SER A 170 -16.65 -6.58 20.44
CA SER A 170 -17.90 -6.97 19.79
C SER A 170 -18.56 -5.80 19.03
N LEU A 171 -19.43 -6.12 18.06
CA LEU A 171 -20.26 -5.12 17.36
C LEU A 171 -21.41 -4.59 18.21
N GLY A 172 -22.01 -5.46 19.02
CA GLY A 172 -23.08 -5.12 19.94
C GLY A 172 -22.79 -5.60 21.35
N PRO A 173 -23.75 -5.43 22.27
CA PRO A 173 -23.60 -5.87 23.65
C PRO A 173 -23.22 -7.35 23.70
N ALA A 174 -22.24 -7.68 24.53
CA ALA A 174 -21.76 -9.04 24.69
C ALA A 174 -21.15 -9.28 26.07
N THR A 175 -21.33 -10.48 26.60
CA THR A 175 -20.72 -10.94 27.85
C THR A 175 -19.86 -12.16 27.57
N VAL A 176 -18.66 -12.19 28.15
CA VAL A 176 -17.79 -13.37 28.13
C VAL A 176 -17.60 -13.85 29.56
N THR A 177 -17.79 -15.15 29.81
CA THR A 177 -17.54 -15.76 31.10
C THR A 177 -16.57 -16.93 30.99
N ILE A 178 -15.83 -17.20 32.07
CA ILE A 178 -14.99 -18.38 32.23
C ILE A 178 -15.41 -19.10 33.51
N ASN A 179 -15.87 -20.35 33.42
CA ASN A 179 -16.47 -21.10 34.53
C ASN A 179 -17.55 -20.28 35.26
N SER A 180 -18.46 -19.68 34.48
CA SER A 180 -19.52 -18.75 34.93
C SER A 180 -19.03 -17.44 35.59
N LYS A 181 -17.72 -17.20 35.72
CA LYS A 181 -17.18 -15.92 36.18
C LYS A 181 -17.11 -14.95 35.01
N LYS A 182 -17.79 -13.81 35.12
CA LYS A 182 -17.77 -12.76 34.11
C LYS A 182 -16.37 -12.15 33.93
N ILE A 183 -15.87 -12.15 32.70
CA ILE A 183 -14.56 -11.59 32.32
C ILE A 183 -14.74 -10.29 31.53
N PHE A 184 -15.57 -10.30 30.48
CA PHE A 184 -15.88 -9.12 29.68
C PHE A 184 -17.38 -8.82 29.74
N ASP A 185 -17.70 -7.53 29.77
CA ASP A 185 -19.08 -7.01 29.87
C ASP A 185 -19.22 -5.78 28.98
N VAL A 186 -19.48 -6.00 27.68
CA VAL A 186 -19.70 -4.94 26.71
C VAL A 186 -21.18 -4.62 26.70
N THR A 187 -21.55 -3.41 27.15
CA THR A 187 -22.95 -2.98 27.26
C THR A 187 -23.41 -2.10 26.10
N GLU A 188 -22.48 -1.51 25.37
CA GLU A 188 -22.76 -0.55 24.29
C GLU A 188 -22.54 -1.17 22.91
N TYR A 189 -23.16 -0.57 21.90
CA TYR A 189 -22.88 -0.90 20.51
C TYR A 189 -21.57 -0.27 20.08
N ASN A 190 -20.83 -0.97 19.22
CA ASN A 190 -19.65 -0.40 18.59
C ASN A 190 -20.08 0.78 17.70
N ASP A 191 -19.40 1.91 17.87
CA ASP A 191 -19.66 3.15 17.14
C ASP A 191 -19.19 3.09 15.67
N ASP A 192 -18.34 2.12 15.33
CA ASP A 192 -17.78 1.93 14.00
C ASP A 192 -17.78 0.45 13.55
N ALA A 193 -18.95 0.00 13.10
CA ALA A 193 -19.15 -1.36 12.62
C ALA A 193 -18.27 -1.74 11.41
N MET A 194 -17.93 -0.76 10.56
CA MET A 194 -17.03 -0.96 9.43
C MET A 194 -15.61 -1.26 9.94
N ARG A 195 -15.09 -0.45 10.86
CA ARG A 195 -13.77 -0.66 11.47
C ARG A 195 -13.69 -1.99 12.21
N PHE A 196 -14.76 -2.38 12.90
CA PHE A 196 -14.83 -3.71 13.51
C PHE A 196 -14.71 -4.83 12.47
N HIS A 197 -15.52 -4.77 11.40
CA HIS A 197 -15.53 -5.79 10.35
C HIS A 197 -14.17 -5.92 9.66
N LEU A 198 -13.45 -4.81 9.53
CA LEU A 198 -12.12 -4.75 8.95
C LEU A 198 -10.99 -5.04 9.94
N GLY A 199 -11.31 -5.44 11.18
CA GLY A 199 -10.34 -5.88 12.18
C GLY A 199 -9.62 -4.77 12.94
N GLY A 200 -10.10 -3.52 12.86
CA GLY A 200 -9.44 -2.34 13.42
C GLY A 200 -9.95 -1.88 14.80
N SER A 201 -10.97 -2.53 15.36
CA SER A 201 -11.56 -2.11 16.64
C SER A 201 -10.61 -2.35 17.82
N VAL A 202 -10.65 -1.43 18.78
CA VAL A 202 -9.92 -1.58 20.04
C VAL A 202 -10.50 -2.77 20.80
N GLN A 203 -9.63 -3.64 21.30
CA GLN A 203 -10.00 -4.78 22.13
C GLN A 203 -9.67 -4.48 23.59
N GLU A 204 -10.62 -4.74 24.48
CA GLU A 204 -10.34 -4.75 25.92
C GLU A 204 -9.45 -5.96 26.22
N GLN A 205 -8.40 -5.77 27.02
CA GLN A 205 -7.48 -6.84 27.40
C GLN A 205 -7.55 -7.09 28.92
N LYS A 206 -7.62 -8.36 29.31
CA LYS A 206 -7.61 -8.81 30.70
C LYS A 206 -6.72 -10.04 30.85
N GLN A 207 -6.15 -10.22 32.03
CA GLN A 207 -5.45 -11.43 32.40
C GLN A 207 -6.39 -12.42 33.12
N PHE A 208 -6.15 -13.72 32.94
CA PHE A 208 -6.84 -14.77 33.68
C PHE A 208 -5.90 -15.94 33.98
N ASP A 209 -5.97 -16.45 35.20
CA ASP A 209 -5.13 -17.56 35.66
C ASP A 209 -5.66 -18.91 35.16
N PHE A 210 -4.85 -19.56 34.34
CA PHE A 210 -5.11 -20.89 33.82
C PHE A 210 -4.18 -21.92 34.48
N GLU A 211 -4.72 -23.12 34.75
CA GLU A 211 -3.97 -24.28 35.21
C GLU A 211 -3.85 -25.30 34.07
N LYS A 212 -2.62 -25.76 33.82
CA LYS A 212 -2.33 -26.76 32.80
C LYS A 212 -3.20 -28.01 32.98
N GLY A 213 -3.86 -28.42 31.91
CA GLY A 213 -4.69 -29.63 31.85
C GLY A 213 -6.05 -29.52 32.54
N LYS A 214 -6.34 -28.42 33.25
CA LYS A 214 -7.66 -28.15 33.80
C LYS A 214 -8.57 -27.62 32.69
N GLU A 215 -9.78 -28.17 32.61
CA GLU A 215 -10.78 -27.70 31.65
C GLU A 215 -11.40 -26.38 32.15
N TYR A 216 -11.55 -25.41 31.26
CA TYR A 216 -12.24 -24.15 31.50
C TYR A 216 -13.36 -23.99 30.48
N GLU A 217 -14.58 -23.81 30.97
CA GLU A 217 -15.74 -23.49 30.15
C GLU A 217 -15.73 -21.99 29.83
N ILE A 218 -15.79 -21.65 28.54
CA ILE A 218 -15.83 -20.27 28.05
C ILE A 218 -17.14 -20.06 27.32
N ASP A 219 -17.97 -19.17 27.85
CA ASP A 219 -19.26 -18.81 27.27
C ASP A 219 -19.25 -17.37 26.80
N VAL A 220 -19.71 -17.13 25.58
CA VAL A 220 -19.94 -15.81 25.02
C VAL A 220 -21.40 -15.67 24.65
N GLU A 221 -22.07 -14.67 25.20
CA GLU A 221 -23.41 -14.25 24.78
C GLU A 221 -23.30 -12.90 24.10
N ALA A 222 -23.80 -12.78 22.87
CA ALA A 222 -23.67 -11.56 22.07
C ALA A 222 -24.96 -11.23 21.31
N PHE A 223 -25.22 -9.93 21.17
CA PHE A 223 -26.39 -9.39 20.48
C PHE A 223 -25.97 -8.61 19.23
N GLY A 224 -26.72 -8.79 18.14
CA GLY A 224 -26.45 -8.13 16.88
C GLY A 224 -26.83 -6.64 16.87
N LEU A 225 -26.34 -5.91 15.86
CA LEU A 225 -26.69 -4.51 15.66
C LEU A 225 -28.21 -4.33 15.45
N PRO A 226 -28.80 -3.20 15.89
CA PRO A 226 -30.22 -2.95 15.74
C PRO A 226 -30.67 -3.01 14.27
N THR A 227 -31.82 -3.61 14.01
CA THR A 227 -32.35 -3.76 12.64
C THR A 227 -33.05 -2.50 12.10
N GLY A 228 -33.36 -1.53 12.98
CA GLY A 228 -34.10 -0.31 12.65
C GLY A 228 -33.23 0.94 12.40
N ASP A 229 -31.93 0.89 12.65
CA ASP A 229 -31.05 2.07 12.55
C ASP A 229 -30.52 2.24 11.10
N GLU A 230 -30.64 3.44 10.53
CA GLU A 230 -30.14 3.78 9.20
C GLU A 230 -28.63 3.92 9.14
N THR A 231 -27.98 4.18 10.28
CA THR A 231 -26.53 4.40 10.40
C THR A 231 -25.73 3.14 10.02
N PHE A 232 -26.28 1.94 10.26
CA PHE A 232 -25.58 0.66 10.09
C PHE A 232 -26.13 -0.22 8.96
N SER A 233 -26.70 0.39 7.90
CA SER A 233 -27.50 -0.33 6.88
C SER A 233 -26.89 -1.61 6.29
N LEU A 234 -25.54 -1.72 6.20
CA LEU A 234 -24.83 -2.90 5.70
C LEU A 234 -24.70 -4.04 6.72
N PHE A 235 -24.67 -3.74 8.02
CA PHE A 235 -24.42 -4.70 9.11
C PHE A 235 -25.63 -4.94 10.00
N ARG A 236 -26.82 -4.53 9.57
CA ARG A 236 -28.06 -4.70 10.33
C ARG A 236 -28.27 -6.15 10.75
N GLY A 237 -28.48 -6.37 12.05
CA GLY A 237 -28.70 -7.69 12.61
C GLY A 237 -27.47 -8.61 12.58
N MET A 238 -26.27 -8.09 12.27
CA MET A 238 -25.03 -8.86 12.36
C MET A 238 -24.48 -8.84 13.79
N ILE A 239 -23.99 -10.00 14.21
CA ILE A 239 -23.09 -10.15 15.35
C ILE A 239 -21.66 -10.15 14.83
N GLY A 240 -20.80 -9.48 15.57
CA GLY A 240 -19.37 -9.53 15.39
C GLY A 240 -18.72 -9.74 16.75
N LEU A 241 -17.80 -10.69 16.83
CA LEU A 241 -17.02 -11.01 18.03
C LEU A 241 -15.57 -11.22 17.63
N GLN A 242 -14.65 -10.68 18.42
CA GLN A 242 -13.23 -11.02 18.37
C GLN A 242 -12.82 -11.46 19.77
N LEU A 243 -12.35 -12.70 19.91
CA LEU A 243 -11.79 -13.22 21.15
C LEU A 243 -10.35 -13.66 20.89
N GLY A 244 -9.41 -12.98 21.53
CA GLY A 244 -7.98 -13.28 21.47
C GLY A 244 -7.50 -13.98 22.74
N PHE A 245 -6.46 -14.80 22.59
CA PHE A 245 -5.74 -15.46 23.69
C PHE A 245 -4.24 -15.41 23.40
N MET A 246 -3.43 -15.08 24.39
CA MET A 246 -1.96 -15.11 24.32
C MET A 246 -1.37 -15.59 25.64
N LEU A 247 -0.35 -16.45 25.57
CA LEU A 247 0.34 -16.92 26.77
C LEU A 247 1.06 -15.76 27.46
N GLN A 248 1.17 -15.83 28.78
CA GLN A 248 1.85 -14.82 29.59
C GLN A 248 3.30 -14.65 29.14
N GLU A 249 4.01 -15.78 29.03
CA GLU A 249 5.41 -15.82 28.60
C GLU A 249 5.59 -15.24 27.19
N GLU A 250 4.64 -15.46 26.29
CA GLU A 250 4.68 -14.89 24.94
C GLU A 250 4.43 -13.38 24.93
N TYR A 251 3.49 -12.90 25.75
CA TYR A 251 3.14 -11.49 25.85
C TYR A 251 4.23 -10.66 26.56
N GLU A 252 4.79 -11.19 27.64
CA GLU A 252 5.79 -10.53 28.47
C GLU A 252 7.23 -10.73 27.94
N LYS A 253 7.38 -11.47 26.84
CA LYS A 253 8.67 -11.76 26.23
C LYS A 253 9.42 -10.48 25.87
N ASP A 254 10.64 -10.31 26.38
CA ASP A 254 11.53 -9.22 25.96
C ASP A 254 12.14 -9.50 24.58
N MET A 255 11.31 -9.28 23.56
CA MET A 255 11.66 -9.44 22.17
C MET A 255 12.76 -8.48 21.69
N LEU A 256 12.92 -7.34 22.36
CA LEU A 256 13.94 -6.35 21.98
C LEU A 256 15.32 -6.81 22.43
N ALA A 257 15.45 -7.35 23.65
CA ALA A 257 16.71 -7.93 24.12
C ALA A 257 17.16 -9.11 23.24
N GLU A 258 16.25 -10.01 22.87
CA GLU A 258 16.57 -11.09 21.92
C GLU A 258 17.01 -10.55 20.55
N ALA A 259 16.35 -9.51 20.05
CA ALA A 259 16.72 -8.89 18.79
C ALA A 259 18.12 -8.25 18.85
N VAL A 260 18.49 -7.62 19.97
CA VAL A 260 19.82 -7.07 20.20
C VAL A 260 20.89 -8.15 20.13
N GLU A 261 20.71 -9.25 20.86
CA GLU A 261 21.72 -10.32 20.90
C GLU A 261 21.84 -11.02 19.54
N ALA A 262 20.72 -11.26 18.85
CA ALA A 262 20.74 -11.81 17.51
C ALA A 262 21.41 -10.86 16.50
N ALA A 263 21.19 -9.54 16.62
CA ALA A 263 21.80 -8.54 15.76
C ALA A 263 23.32 -8.45 15.96
N LYS A 264 23.81 -8.57 17.21
CA LYS A 264 25.26 -8.61 17.51
C LYS A 264 25.94 -9.85 16.94
N ALA A 265 25.24 -10.98 16.90
CA ALA A 265 25.78 -12.26 16.43
C ALA A 265 25.83 -12.39 14.91
N ALA A 266 25.05 -11.58 14.18
CA ALA A 266 24.93 -11.64 12.72
C ALA A 266 25.82 -10.62 12.00
N GLU A 267 26.34 -10.98 10.82
CA GLU A 267 27.08 -10.06 9.95
C GLU A 267 26.17 -8.95 9.39
N ILE A 268 24.95 -9.34 9.00
CA ILE A 268 23.94 -8.47 8.37
C ILE A 268 22.62 -8.59 9.14
N ALA A 269 21.99 -7.45 9.40
CA ALA A 269 20.64 -7.38 9.94
C ALA A 269 19.68 -6.82 8.89
N VAL A 270 18.59 -7.54 8.61
CA VAL A 270 17.51 -7.05 7.73
C VAL A 270 16.22 -6.93 8.53
N VAL A 271 15.73 -5.71 8.70
CA VAL A 271 14.52 -5.43 9.48
C VAL A 271 13.34 -5.21 8.53
N PHE A 272 12.33 -6.07 8.60
CA PHE A 272 11.09 -5.93 7.86
C PHE A 272 10.07 -5.20 8.72
N VAL A 273 9.64 -4.03 8.25
CA VAL A 273 8.67 -3.18 8.91
C VAL A 273 7.54 -2.82 7.97
N GLY A 274 6.43 -2.37 8.52
CA GLY A 274 5.32 -1.86 7.73
C GLY A 274 3.99 -2.12 8.38
N ASN A 275 2.95 -2.09 7.54
CA ASN A 275 1.57 -2.18 7.99
C ASN A 275 0.89 -3.47 7.56
N THR A 276 0.09 -4.02 8.45
CA THR A 276 -0.77 -5.16 8.15
C THR A 276 -2.12 -4.68 7.60
N THR A 277 -2.95 -5.62 7.15
CA THR A 277 -4.33 -5.35 6.72
C THR A 277 -5.20 -4.73 7.81
N ALA A 278 -4.77 -4.71 9.08
CA ALA A 278 -5.49 -4.04 10.16
C ALA A 278 -5.09 -2.55 10.31
N TRP A 279 -3.88 -2.16 9.89
CA TRP A 279 -3.37 -0.79 10.03
C TRP A 279 -3.56 0.04 8.76
N GLU A 280 -3.43 -0.58 7.58
CA GLU A 280 -3.73 0.04 6.28
C GLU A 280 -4.95 -0.63 5.66
N THR A 281 -6.14 -0.08 5.92
CA THR A 281 -7.42 -0.65 5.47
C THR A 281 -8.42 0.42 5.09
N GLU A 282 -9.35 0.05 4.22
CA GLU A 282 -10.55 0.84 3.93
C GLU A 282 -11.30 1.22 5.22
N GLY A 283 -12.05 2.34 5.17
CA GLY A 283 -12.92 2.76 6.26
C GLY A 283 -12.24 3.55 7.38
N GLN A 284 -10.91 3.56 7.46
CA GLN A 284 -10.19 4.36 8.45
C GLN A 284 -8.85 4.89 7.91
N ASP A 285 -8.49 6.09 8.35
CA ASP A 285 -7.18 6.66 8.12
C ASP A 285 -6.20 6.23 9.23
N GLN A 286 -4.90 6.25 8.91
CA GLN A 286 -3.88 6.01 9.93
C GLN A 286 -3.81 7.20 10.91
N PRO A 287 -3.76 6.94 12.23
CA PRO A 287 -3.73 8.00 13.24
C PRO A 287 -2.36 8.70 13.33
N SER A 288 -1.33 8.16 12.70
CA SER A 288 0.04 8.67 12.72
C SER A 288 0.82 8.16 11.52
N MET A 289 1.93 8.84 11.19
CA MET A 289 2.92 8.35 10.22
C MET A 289 3.95 7.39 10.85
N ASN A 290 3.95 7.20 12.17
CA ASN A 290 4.83 6.26 12.86
C ASN A 290 4.37 4.81 12.67
N ILE A 291 5.31 3.85 12.76
CA ILE A 291 5.02 2.43 12.51
C ILE A 291 5.25 1.54 13.74
N PRO A 292 4.19 0.90 14.26
CA PRO A 292 2.80 1.42 14.29
C PRO A 292 2.73 2.69 15.15
N VAL A 293 1.53 3.20 15.45
CA VAL A 293 1.33 4.46 16.20
C VAL A 293 2.14 4.56 17.51
N ASN A 294 2.37 3.43 18.20
CA ASN A 294 3.16 3.38 19.44
C ASN A 294 4.69 3.36 19.21
N GLY A 295 5.16 3.42 17.97
CA GLY A 295 6.56 3.47 17.57
C GLY A 295 7.35 2.18 17.83
N SER A 296 6.69 1.03 17.99
CA SER A 296 7.40 -0.21 18.34
C SER A 296 8.36 -0.69 17.25
N GLN A 297 8.03 -0.54 15.96
CA GLN A 297 8.94 -0.91 14.88
C GLN A 297 10.06 0.11 14.72
N ASP A 298 9.80 1.40 14.95
CA ASP A 298 10.85 2.43 15.00
C ASP A 298 11.89 2.14 16.10
N ARG A 299 11.44 1.70 17.28
CA ARG A 299 12.31 1.26 18.38
C ARG A 299 13.11 0.01 18.04
N LEU A 300 12.49 -0.97 17.38
CA LEU A 300 13.19 -2.17 16.90
C LEU A 300 14.33 -1.80 15.94
N ILE A 301 14.05 -0.97 14.94
CA ILE A 301 15.07 -0.54 13.98
C ILE A 301 16.21 0.19 14.69
N SER A 302 15.88 1.17 15.53
CA SER A 302 16.87 1.99 16.23
C SER A 302 17.78 1.14 17.10
N THR A 303 17.20 0.17 17.82
CA THR A 303 17.90 -0.76 18.71
C THR A 303 18.81 -1.71 17.93
N VAL A 304 18.33 -2.29 16.83
CA VAL A 304 19.12 -3.19 15.97
C VAL A 304 20.27 -2.42 15.29
N ALA A 305 19.99 -1.24 14.73
CA ALA A 305 20.97 -0.41 14.05
C ALA A 305 22.08 0.10 14.99
N ALA A 306 21.77 0.29 16.28
CA ALA A 306 22.76 0.69 17.28
C ALA A 306 23.82 -0.38 17.56
N VAL A 307 23.50 -1.66 17.35
CA VAL A 307 24.40 -2.79 17.63
C VAL A 307 24.90 -3.51 16.39
N ASN A 308 24.24 -3.32 15.24
CA ASN A 308 24.66 -3.85 13.95
C ASN A 308 24.72 -2.73 12.89
N PRO A 309 25.92 -2.26 12.49
CA PRO A 309 26.07 -1.17 11.53
C PRO A 309 25.67 -1.55 10.09
N ASN A 310 25.52 -2.85 9.79
CA ASN A 310 25.10 -3.38 8.49
C ASN A 310 23.58 -3.63 8.46
N THR A 311 22.81 -2.69 9.00
CA THR A 311 21.36 -2.79 9.07
C THR A 311 20.70 -2.27 7.79
N THR A 312 19.90 -3.11 7.16
CA THR A 312 19.02 -2.78 6.02
C THR A 312 17.55 -2.84 6.48
N VAL A 313 16.74 -1.85 6.07
CA VAL A 313 15.31 -1.82 6.39
C VAL A 313 14.46 -1.99 5.15
N ILE A 314 13.49 -2.90 5.21
CA ILE A 314 12.49 -3.14 4.17
C ILE A 314 11.13 -2.64 4.69
N ILE A 315 10.54 -1.69 3.96
CA ILE A 315 9.29 -1.01 4.33
C ILE A 315 8.14 -1.56 3.46
N ASN A 316 7.21 -2.25 4.10
CA ASN A 316 6.03 -2.86 3.52
C ASN A 316 4.78 -2.02 3.87
N THR A 317 4.65 -0.84 3.26
CA THR A 317 3.52 0.07 3.46
C THR A 317 2.94 0.53 2.13
N GLY A 318 1.64 0.78 2.08
CA GLY A 318 1.00 1.42 0.93
C GLY A 318 1.15 2.95 0.92
N VAL A 319 1.58 3.52 2.05
CA VAL A 319 1.71 4.97 2.26
C VAL A 319 3.10 5.40 2.74
N ALA A 320 3.29 6.72 2.84
CA ALA A 320 4.47 7.32 3.45
C ALA A 320 4.46 7.16 4.98
N ILE A 321 5.63 6.92 5.56
CA ILE A 321 5.85 6.81 7.01
C ILE A 321 6.94 7.78 7.48
N ALA A 322 6.96 8.07 8.77
CA ALA A 322 8.08 8.73 9.42
C ALA A 322 9.25 7.75 9.55
N MET A 323 10.48 8.24 9.35
CA MET A 323 11.70 7.44 9.47
C MET A 323 12.73 8.15 10.36
N PRO A 324 12.49 8.25 11.69
CA PRO A 324 13.42 8.92 12.60
C PRO A 324 14.79 8.23 12.69
N TRP A 325 14.85 6.94 12.34
CA TRP A 325 16.04 6.08 12.32
C TRP A 325 16.81 6.09 10.99
N LEU A 326 16.39 6.89 10.00
CA LEU A 326 16.93 6.86 8.63
C LEU A 326 18.46 7.06 8.56
N SER A 327 19.02 7.90 9.43
CA SER A 327 20.47 8.16 9.50
C SER A 327 21.25 6.99 10.07
N SER A 328 20.63 6.11 10.86
CA SER A 328 21.30 5.01 11.56
C SER A 328 21.42 3.73 10.74
N VAL A 329 20.75 3.63 9.59
CA VAL A 329 20.71 2.41 8.76
C VAL A 329 21.43 2.62 7.43
N LYS A 330 21.95 1.55 6.83
CA LYS A 330 22.78 1.65 5.61
C LYS A 330 21.97 1.62 4.33
N ALA A 331 20.89 0.84 4.31
CA ALA A 331 20.03 0.72 3.15
C ALA A 331 18.55 0.71 3.56
N VAL A 332 17.71 1.29 2.69
CA VAL A 332 16.26 1.36 2.87
C VAL A 332 15.57 1.05 1.55
N ILE A 333 14.66 0.10 1.57
CA ILE A 333 13.82 -0.29 0.44
C ILE A 333 12.35 -0.06 0.78
N GLN A 334 11.62 0.63 -0.10
CA GLN A 334 10.16 0.63 -0.09
C GLN A 334 9.66 -0.52 -0.97
N SER A 335 9.06 -1.54 -0.36
CA SER A 335 8.55 -2.70 -1.06
C SER A 335 7.05 -2.64 -1.33
N TRP A 336 6.26 -1.78 -0.66
CA TRP A 336 4.80 -1.79 -0.81
C TRP A 336 4.16 -3.14 -0.39
N PHE A 337 2.96 -3.41 -0.91
CA PHE A 337 2.29 -4.71 -0.88
C PHE A 337 2.38 -5.38 -2.25
N LEU A 338 3.20 -6.43 -2.37
CA LEU A 338 3.64 -6.99 -3.66
C LEU A 338 2.90 -8.26 -4.10
N GLY A 339 1.71 -8.50 -3.54
CA GLY A 339 0.92 -9.70 -3.85
C GLY A 339 1.54 -11.00 -3.32
N GLN A 340 1.10 -12.12 -3.88
CA GLN A 340 1.44 -13.47 -3.41
C GLN A 340 2.93 -13.86 -3.52
N GLU A 341 3.67 -13.19 -4.40
CA GLU A 341 5.11 -13.42 -4.64
C GLU A 341 6.01 -12.41 -3.90
N ALA A 342 5.46 -11.64 -2.95
CA ALA A 342 6.16 -10.55 -2.27
C ALA A 342 7.56 -10.93 -1.75
N GLY A 343 7.70 -12.07 -1.08
CA GLY A 343 8.98 -12.54 -0.58
C GLY A 343 10.03 -12.74 -1.69
N LYS A 344 9.66 -13.33 -2.83
CA LYS A 344 10.59 -13.52 -3.96
C LYS A 344 10.93 -12.20 -4.64
N SER A 345 9.95 -11.33 -4.82
CA SER A 345 10.16 -9.98 -5.40
C SER A 345 11.15 -9.16 -4.59
N ILE A 346 11.03 -9.18 -3.26
CA ILE A 346 11.95 -8.49 -2.35
C ILE A 346 13.34 -9.14 -2.40
N ALA A 347 13.41 -10.47 -2.34
CA ALA A 347 14.68 -11.19 -2.42
C ALA A 347 15.42 -10.93 -3.74
N ASP A 348 14.71 -10.89 -4.87
CA ASP A 348 15.33 -10.60 -6.17
C ASP A 348 16.03 -9.25 -6.21
N VAL A 349 15.43 -8.23 -5.57
CA VAL A 349 16.04 -6.91 -5.47
C VAL A 349 17.21 -6.92 -4.50
N ILE A 350 17.05 -7.51 -3.30
CA ILE A 350 18.09 -7.50 -2.27
C ILE A 350 19.34 -8.25 -2.72
N PHE A 351 19.19 -9.37 -3.43
CA PHE A 351 20.30 -10.17 -3.94
C PHE A 351 20.74 -9.78 -5.36
N GLY A 352 20.21 -8.69 -5.91
CA GLY A 352 20.63 -8.16 -7.21
C GLY A 352 20.25 -9.00 -8.43
N THR A 353 19.38 -10.00 -8.28
CA THR A 353 18.75 -10.69 -9.43
C THR A 353 17.99 -9.69 -10.29
N VAL A 354 17.34 -8.70 -9.65
CA VAL A 354 16.69 -7.56 -10.29
C VAL A 354 17.31 -6.28 -9.77
N ASN A 355 17.73 -5.40 -10.67
CA ASN A 355 18.15 -4.04 -10.32
C ASN A 355 16.91 -3.18 -10.02
N PRO A 356 16.80 -2.55 -8.83
CA PRO A 356 15.64 -1.74 -8.48
C PRO A 356 15.45 -0.60 -9.47
N SER A 357 14.19 -0.41 -9.89
CA SER A 357 13.82 0.60 -10.89
C SER A 357 12.47 1.26 -10.64
N GLY A 358 11.85 0.97 -9.50
CA GLY A 358 10.65 1.66 -9.04
C GLY A 358 10.96 3.13 -8.73
N ARG A 359 9.95 3.98 -8.88
CA ARG A 359 10.01 5.41 -8.55
C ARG A 359 8.91 5.74 -7.56
N ARG A 360 9.19 6.62 -6.60
CA ARG A 360 8.22 7.05 -5.59
C ARG A 360 7.02 7.70 -6.28
N ILE A 361 5.85 7.13 -6.10
CA ILE A 361 4.60 7.70 -6.59
C ILE A 361 3.88 8.46 -5.48
N THR A 362 3.06 9.42 -5.88
CA THR A 362 2.19 10.15 -4.98
C THR A 362 0.90 10.54 -5.69
N LYS A 363 -0.24 10.44 -5.00
CA LYS A 363 -1.55 10.70 -5.62
C LYS A 363 -1.72 12.19 -5.99
N LYS A 364 -2.18 12.44 -7.21
CA LYS A 364 -2.56 13.76 -7.75
C LYS A 364 -4.02 14.03 -7.36
N THR A 365 -4.30 14.86 -6.37
CA THR A 365 -5.68 15.21 -5.98
C THR A 365 -6.02 16.70 -6.12
N PHE A 366 -5.09 17.62 -5.86
CA PHE A 366 -5.32 19.07 -6.02
C PHE A 366 -4.07 19.84 -6.50
N ILE A 367 -4.23 21.15 -6.78
CA ILE A 367 -3.20 22.06 -7.30
C ILE A 367 -2.01 22.18 -6.33
N SER A 368 -2.26 22.27 -5.01
CA SER A 368 -1.22 22.34 -3.97
C SER A 368 -1.16 21.07 -3.13
N VAL A 369 -1.15 19.90 -3.78
CA VAL A 369 -0.98 18.61 -3.09
C VAL A 369 0.31 17.93 -3.53
N ASN A 370 0.95 17.30 -2.55
CA ASN A 370 2.14 16.47 -2.72
C ASN A 370 3.35 17.23 -3.26
N TYR A 371 4.03 16.76 -4.31
CA TYR A 371 5.26 17.39 -4.79
C TYR A 371 5.02 18.84 -5.20
N ARG A 372 3.81 19.19 -5.63
CA ARG A 372 3.44 20.58 -5.93
C ARG A 372 3.45 21.49 -4.70
N PHE A 373 3.14 20.92 -3.53
CA PHE A 373 3.30 21.60 -2.25
C PHE A 373 4.75 21.60 -1.79
N PHE A 374 5.43 20.44 -1.85
CA PHE A 374 6.80 20.27 -1.37
C PHE A 374 7.86 20.92 -2.26
N ASP A 375 7.54 21.23 -3.52
CA ASP A 375 8.42 22.01 -4.40
C ASP A 375 8.68 23.41 -3.82
N LYS A 376 7.72 23.96 -3.06
CA LYS A 376 7.85 25.22 -2.31
C LYS A 376 8.46 25.03 -0.92
N HIS A 377 8.61 23.79 -0.47
CA HIS A 377 9.14 23.40 0.85
C HIS A 377 10.07 22.18 0.76
N PRO A 378 11.14 22.23 -0.07
CA PRO A 378 12.01 21.08 -0.30
C PRO A 378 12.74 20.62 0.98
N GLU A 379 12.88 21.49 1.98
CA GLU A 379 13.44 21.17 3.28
C GLU A 379 12.58 20.17 4.10
N LYS A 380 11.31 19.99 3.74
CA LYS A 380 10.35 19.16 4.48
C LYS A 380 10.20 17.74 3.92
N ILE A 381 10.90 17.39 2.84
CA ILE A 381 10.76 16.10 2.18
C ILE A 381 12.02 15.24 2.32
N GLN A 382 11.85 14.00 2.78
CA GLN A 382 12.96 13.04 2.88
C GLN A 382 13.32 12.43 1.52
N PHE A 383 12.29 12.09 0.72
CA PHE A 383 12.46 11.51 -0.62
C PHE A 383 11.45 12.12 -1.60
N PRO A 384 11.88 12.80 -2.67
CA PRO A 384 10.96 13.51 -3.56
C PRO A 384 10.09 12.59 -4.42
N PHE A 385 9.06 13.16 -5.05
CA PHE A 385 8.27 12.44 -6.05
C PHE A 385 9.15 12.01 -7.22
N GLY A 386 8.89 10.80 -7.73
CA GLY A 386 9.68 10.23 -8.81
C GLY A 386 11.08 9.76 -8.38
N PHE A 387 11.45 9.85 -7.10
CA PHE A 387 12.76 9.39 -6.61
C PHE A 387 12.87 7.86 -6.55
N GLY A 388 14.06 7.32 -6.82
CA GLY A 388 14.38 5.92 -6.66
C GLY A 388 15.80 5.64 -7.16
N LEU A 389 16.62 5.03 -6.32
CA LEU A 389 17.99 4.62 -6.64
C LEU A 389 18.01 3.34 -7.47
N SER A 390 19.18 3.06 -8.03
CA SER A 390 19.50 1.85 -8.80
C SER A 390 20.86 1.31 -8.35
N TYR A 391 21.15 0.04 -8.65
CA TYR A 391 22.51 -0.52 -8.50
C TYR A 391 23.47 -0.13 -9.63
N THR A 392 22.99 0.66 -10.59
CA THR A 392 23.81 1.27 -11.63
C THR A 392 23.50 2.76 -11.74
N GLU A 393 24.37 3.48 -12.43
CA GLU A 393 24.23 4.92 -12.65
C GLU A 393 23.85 5.20 -14.10
N PHE A 394 23.08 6.27 -14.30
CA PHE A 394 22.60 6.68 -15.62
C PHE A 394 22.95 8.14 -15.88
N GLU A 395 23.42 8.41 -17.09
CA GLU A 395 23.56 9.75 -17.62
C GLU A 395 22.39 10.03 -18.57
N ILE A 396 21.75 11.19 -18.42
CA ILE A 396 20.65 11.63 -19.27
C ILE A 396 21.10 12.89 -20.00
N ARG A 397 20.93 12.91 -21.32
CA ARG A 397 21.25 14.07 -22.16
C ARG A 397 20.02 14.45 -22.97
N THR A 398 19.56 15.69 -22.81
CA THR A 398 18.46 16.22 -23.63
C THR A 398 18.94 16.38 -25.06
N ILE A 399 18.10 16.02 -26.04
CA ILE A 399 18.35 16.33 -27.45
C ILE A 399 17.65 17.67 -27.73
N PRO A 400 18.38 18.79 -27.91
CA PRO A 400 17.74 20.07 -28.16
C PRO A 400 16.95 20.01 -29.46
N GLN A 401 15.68 20.41 -29.39
CA GLN A 401 14.81 20.54 -30.55
C GLN A 401 14.56 22.03 -30.80
N GLU A 402 14.77 22.47 -32.04
CA GLU A 402 14.51 23.86 -32.40
C GLU A 402 13.01 24.15 -32.41
N LYS A 403 12.62 25.26 -31.75
CA LYS A 403 11.25 25.83 -31.78
C LYS A 403 10.14 24.79 -31.50
N LEU A 404 10.13 24.24 -30.29
CA LEU A 404 9.02 23.40 -29.85
C LEU A 404 7.76 24.24 -29.67
N VAL A 405 6.71 23.85 -30.38
CA VAL A 405 5.38 24.42 -30.28
C VAL A 405 4.42 23.31 -29.86
N LEU A 406 3.68 23.53 -28.78
CA LEU A 406 2.61 22.62 -28.38
C LEU A 406 1.39 22.93 -29.26
N PRO A 407 0.99 22.03 -30.18
CA PRO A 407 -0.13 22.30 -31.06
C PRO A 407 -1.44 22.14 -30.29
N LYS A 408 -2.48 22.85 -30.75
CA LYS A 408 -3.84 22.68 -30.23
C LYS A 408 -4.26 21.20 -30.28
N GLU A 409 -4.72 20.69 -29.14
CA GLU A 409 -5.24 19.32 -28.96
C GLU A 409 -4.28 18.20 -29.42
N LYS A 410 -2.96 18.46 -29.38
CA LYS A 410 -1.93 17.50 -29.78
C LYS A 410 -0.83 17.36 -28.71
N SER A 411 0.18 16.59 -29.04
CA SER A 411 1.33 16.33 -28.19
C SER A 411 2.65 16.77 -28.84
N ILE A 412 3.65 16.93 -28.00
CA ILE A 412 5.06 17.10 -28.36
C ILE A 412 5.78 15.78 -28.12
N ASP A 413 6.61 15.39 -29.08
CA ASP A 413 7.58 14.31 -28.92
C ASP A 413 8.91 14.89 -28.44
N LEU A 414 9.22 14.71 -27.17
CA LEU A 414 10.50 15.09 -26.60
C LEU A 414 11.45 13.91 -26.65
N HIS A 415 12.71 14.16 -27.00
CA HIS A 415 13.73 13.13 -27.07
C HIS A 415 14.85 13.37 -26.06
N ALA A 416 15.29 12.28 -25.44
CA ALA A 416 16.46 12.27 -24.56
C ALA A 416 17.30 11.02 -24.85
N THR A 417 18.62 11.14 -24.73
CA THR A 417 19.53 10.01 -24.75
C THR A 417 19.80 9.58 -23.31
N VAL A 418 19.68 8.29 -23.03
CA VAL A 418 19.98 7.71 -21.73
C VAL A 418 21.08 6.68 -21.89
N LYS A 419 22.16 6.85 -21.12
CA LYS A 419 23.27 5.92 -21.07
C LYS A 419 23.38 5.30 -19.69
N ASN A 420 23.54 3.98 -19.63
CA ASN A 420 23.95 3.30 -18.42
C ASN A 420 25.47 3.38 -18.29
N ILE A 421 25.96 4.18 -17.34
CA ILE A 421 27.39 4.43 -17.14
C ILE A 421 28.00 3.53 -16.06
N GLY A 422 27.19 2.73 -15.37
CA GLY A 422 27.67 1.79 -14.37
C GLY A 422 27.94 0.39 -14.93
N ALA A 423 28.20 -0.55 -14.02
CA ALA A 423 28.74 -1.88 -14.33
C ALA A 423 27.68 -2.97 -14.51
N VAL A 424 26.41 -2.71 -14.18
CA VAL A 424 25.33 -3.70 -14.24
C VAL A 424 24.16 -3.18 -15.06
N ALA A 425 23.40 -4.09 -15.69
CA ALA A 425 22.18 -3.72 -16.39
C ALA A 425 21.15 -3.13 -15.42
N GLY A 426 20.29 -2.25 -15.93
CA GLY A 426 19.24 -1.64 -15.13
C GLY A 426 18.22 -0.88 -15.97
N SER A 427 17.15 -0.44 -15.33
CA SER A 427 16.13 0.40 -15.97
C SER A 427 16.07 1.78 -15.32
N HIS A 428 15.90 2.81 -16.14
CA HIS A 428 15.74 4.18 -15.71
C HIS A 428 14.39 4.76 -16.16
N VAL A 429 13.83 5.70 -15.41
CA VAL A 429 12.61 6.43 -15.77
C VAL A 429 12.95 7.90 -15.98
N VAL A 430 12.96 8.34 -17.23
CA VAL A 430 13.10 9.77 -17.57
C VAL A 430 11.75 10.42 -17.33
N GLN A 431 11.75 11.49 -16.55
CA GLN A 431 10.55 12.25 -16.18
C GLN A 431 10.63 13.65 -16.79
N VAL A 432 9.52 14.10 -17.34
CA VAL A 432 9.39 15.42 -17.96
C VAL A 432 8.31 16.21 -17.23
N TYR A 433 8.68 17.36 -16.70
CA TYR A 433 7.79 18.27 -16.01
C TYR A 433 7.58 19.53 -16.83
N LEU A 434 6.34 19.94 -17.01
CA LEU A 434 5.98 21.20 -17.63
C LEU A 434 5.95 22.29 -16.55
N ALA A 435 6.71 23.36 -16.77
CA ALA A 435 6.80 24.54 -15.91
C ALA A 435 6.34 25.79 -16.70
N PRO A 436 5.26 26.46 -16.27
CA PRO A 436 4.78 27.69 -16.90
C PRO A 436 5.63 28.89 -16.49
N SER A 437 5.59 29.97 -17.28
CA SER A 437 6.25 31.24 -16.91
C SER A 437 5.54 32.01 -15.79
N SER A 438 4.24 31.75 -15.57
CA SER A 438 3.46 32.27 -14.43
C SER A 438 2.84 31.12 -13.63
N THR A 439 2.87 31.24 -12.31
CA THR A 439 2.48 30.19 -11.34
C THR A 439 1.43 30.68 -10.34
N GLU A 440 0.71 31.77 -10.64
CA GLU A 440 -0.26 32.38 -9.71
C GLU A 440 -1.50 31.47 -9.49
N ASP A 441 -1.98 30.85 -10.57
CA ASP A 441 -3.18 30.01 -10.65
C ASP A 441 -2.86 28.51 -10.80
N ARG A 442 -1.58 28.13 -10.77
CA ARG A 442 -1.12 26.79 -11.13
C ARG A 442 0.18 26.39 -10.43
N PRO A 443 0.53 25.09 -10.41
CA PRO A 443 1.75 24.61 -9.76
C PRO A 443 3.02 25.08 -10.48
N ASP A 444 4.13 25.19 -9.75
CA ASP A 444 5.44 25.58 -10.29
C ASP A 444 5.90 24.66 -11.42
N LYS A 445 5.57 23.37 -11.31
CA LYS A 445 5.69 22.39 -12.39
C LYS A 445 4.70 21.24 -12.22
N THR A 446 4.38 20.56 -13.32
CA THR A 446 3.56 19.34 -13.32
C THR A 446 4.19 18.26 -14.19
N LEU A 447 4.23 17.01 -13.71
CA LEU A 447 4.63 15.87 -14.53
C LEU A 447 3.75 15.81 -15.78
N ALA A 448 4.39 15.91 -16.94
CA ALA A 448 3.77 16.04 -18.25
C ALA A 448 3.98 14.80 -19.13
N GLY A 449 5.02 14.01 -18.85
CA GLY A 449 5.29 12.74 -19.50
C GLY A 449 6.44 11.99 -18.82
N PHE A 450 6.55 10.69 -19.09
CA PHE A 450 7.70 9.89 -18.65
C PHE A 450 7.93 8.71 -19.60
N ALA A 451 9.16 8.20 -19.63
CA ALA A 451 9.49 6.98 -20.36
C ALA A 451 10.43 6.11 -19.51
N LYS A 452 10.18 4.80 -19.48
CA LYS A 452 11.08 3.83 -18.85
C LYS A 452 11.91 3.14 -19.93
N VAL A 453 13.21 3.03 -19.71
CA VAL A 453 14.15 2.36 -20.62
C VAL A 453 15.02 1.38 -19.85
N THR A 454 15.29 0.23 -20.46
CA THR A 454 16.21 -0.80 -19.92
C THR A 454 17.48 -0.81 -20.75
N LEU A 455 18.61 -0.81 -20.06
CA LEU A 455 19.94 -0.69 -20.64
C LEU A 455 20.89 -1.71 -20.02
N ALA A 456 21.63 -2.43 -20.87
CA ALA A 456 22.82 -3.16 -20.45
C ALA A 456 23.90 -2.19 -19.94
N ALA A 457 24.92 -2.70 -19.24
CA ALA A 457 26.05 -1.87 -18.81
C ALA A 457 26.76 -1.24 -20.03
N GLY A 458 26.98 0.08 -19.98
CA GLY A 458 27.57 0.85 -21.09
C GLY A 458 26.63 1.14 -22.26
N GLU A 459 25.41 0.56 -22.30
CA GLU A 459 24.46 0.76 -23.39
C GLU A 459 23.85 2.17 -23.34
N GLU A 460 23.59 2.73 -24.52
CA GLU A 460 22.95 4.02 -24.74
C GLU A 460 21.74 3.85 -25.66
N LYS A 461 20.61 4.49 -25.31
CA LYS A 461 19.40 4.54 -26.14
C LYS A 461 18.76 5.91 -26.12
N ASP A 462 18.19 6.29 -27.27
CA ASP A 462 17.27 7.41 -27.34
C ASP A 462 15.88 6.97 -26.89
N VAL A 463 15.27 7.81 -26.06
CA VAL A 463 13.90 7.62 -25.56
C VAL A 463 13.03 8.77 -26.04
N LYS A 464 11.82 8.42 -26.46
CA LYS A 464 10.76 9.36 -26.80
C LYS A 464 9.82 9.50 -25.61
N ILE A 465 9.58 10.73 -25.19
CA ILE A 465 8.63 11.09 -24.14
C ILE A 465 7.51 11.92 -24.78
N ILE A 466 6.28 11.45 -24.63
CA ILE A 466 5.10 12.14 -25.14
C ILE A 466 4.63 13.14 -24.08
N VAL A 467 4.56 14.41 -24.46
CA VAL A 467 4.02 15.50 -23.64
C VAL A 467 2.73 15.97 -24.27
N THR A 468 1.59 15.74 -23.60
CA THR A 468 0.27 16.05 -24.15
C THR A 468 -0.21 17.44 -23.71
N PHE A 469 -1.10 18.06 -24.48
CA PHE A 469 -1.59 19.41 -24.17
C PHE A 469 -2.35 19.50 -22.84
N GLU A 470 -2.97 18.42 -22.39
CA GLU A 470 -3.69 18.35 -21.11
C GLU A 470 -2.76 18.63 -19.92
N SER A 471 -1.45 18.38 -20.08
CA SER A 471 -0.45 18.72 -19.05
C SER A 471 -0.26 20.23 -18.84
N ALA A 472 -0.61 21.04 -19.85
CA ALA A 472 -0.59 22.50 -19.81
C ALA A 472 -1.94 23.11 -19.41
N ALA A 473 -2.99 22.28 -19.27
CA ALA A 473 -4.34 22.74 -19.03
C ALA A 473 -4.57 23.12 -17.57
N ILE A 474 -5.34 24.19 -17.36
CA ILE A 474 -5.91 24.60 -16.08
C ILE A 474 -7.43 24.48 -16.15
N TRP A 475 -8.08 24.20 -15.02
CA TRP A 475 -9.53 24.21 -14.95
C TRP A 475 -10.02 25.63 -14.70
N ASP A 476 -10.87 26.15 -15.59
CA ASP A 476 -11.54 27.43 -15.40
C ASP A 476 -12.87 27.19 -14.67
N GLU A 477 -12.92 27.51 -13.38
CA GLU A 477 -14.12 27.35 -12.55
C GLU A 477 -15.30 28.21 -12.99
N GLY A 478 -15.04 29.38 -13.59
CA GLY A 478 -16.09 30.29 -14.06
C GLY A 478 -16.73 29.77 -15.35
N ALA A 479 -15.92 29.19 -16.24
CA ALA A 479 -16.38 28.70 -17.53
C ALA A 479 -16.83 27.22 -17.50
N ASN A 480 -16.35 26.42 -16.55
CA ASN A 480 -16.48 24.94 -16.53
C ASN A 480 -15.87 24.25 -17.77
N PHE A 481 -14.67 24.70 -18.17
CA PHE A 481 -13.86 24.08 -19.22
C PHE A 481 -12.41 23.97 -18.76
N TRP A 482 -11.68 23.04 -19.39
CA TRP A 482 -10.23 23.10 -19.34
C TRP A 482 -9.72 24.15 -20.33
N THR A 483 -8.74 24.93 -19.91
CA THR A 483 -8.11 26.00 -20.70
C THR A 483 -6.61 25.76 -20.78
N VAL A 484 -6.06 25.73 -21.99
CA VAL A 484 -4.61 25.81 -22.21
C VAL A 484 -4.29 27.25 -22.56
N VAL A 485 -3.45 27.91 -21.75
CA VAL A 485 -3.15 29.34 -21.88
C VAL A 485 -1.95 29.55 -22.81
N LYS A 486 -2.12 30.41 -23.81
CA LYS A 486 -1.01 30.89 -24.66
C LYS A 486 0.14 31.42 -23.80
N GLY A 487 1.36 31.09 -24.18
CA GLY A 487 2.55 31.67 -23.53
C GLY A 487 3.77 30.78 -23.61
N ASP A 488 4.81 31.23 -22.91
CA ASP A 488 6.08 30.54 -22.80
C ASP A 488 6.08 29.55 -21.64
N TYR A 489 6.63 28.37 -21.90
CA TYR A 489 6.75 27.28 -20.95
C TYR A 489 8.13 26.63 -21.06
N LYS A 490 8.48 25.83 -20.05
CA LYS A 490 9.68 24.99 -20.03
C LYS A 490 9.29 23.54 -19.79
N LEU A 491 9.92 22.63 -20.51
CA LEU A 491 9.96 21.21 -20.19
C LEU A 491 11.25 20.94 -19.41
N LEU A 492 11.12 20.50 -18.17
CA LEU A 492 12.20 20.15 -17.27
C LEU A 492 12.36 18.62 -17.29
N LEU A 493 13.54 18.13 -17.67
CA LEU A 493 13.85 16.71 -17.77
C LEU A 493 14.68 16.28 -16.56
N GLY A 494 14.38 15.11 -16.01
CA GLY A 494 15.07 14.65 -14.81
C GLY A 494 14.79 13.20 -14.43
N SER A 495 15.47 12.74 -13.39
CA SER A 495 15.26 11.40 -12.79
C SER A 495 14.24 11.42 -11.65
N SER A 496 13.90 12.60 -11.13
CA SER A 496 12.88 12.83 -10.10
C SER A 496 12.40 14.30 -10.11
N SER A 497 11.41 14.65 -9.31
CA SER A 497 10.90 16.04 -9.25
C SER A 497 11.90 17.06 -8.69
N GLN A 498 12.99 16.59 -8.07
CA GLN A 498 14.05 17.41 -7.49
C GLN A 498 15.44 17.11 -8.10
N ASP A 499 15.50 16.22 -9.10
CA ASP A 499 16.73 15.88 -9.83
C ASP A 499 16.51 16.20 -11.31
N ILE A 500 16.60 17.49 -11.64
CA ILE A 500 16.42 18.02 -13.00
C ILE A 500 17.80 18.20 -13.64
N VAL A 501 17.99 17.55 -14.78
CA VAL A 501 19.27 17.48 -15.51
C VAL A 501 19.27 18.31 -16.79
N GLY A 502 18.10 18.73 -17.27
CA GLY A 502 17.96 19.52 -18.48
C GLY A 502 16.66 20.29 -18.53
N SER A 503 16.63 21.31 -19.39
CA SER A 503 15.42 22.08 -19.66
C SER A 503 15.34 22.48 -21.11
N GLN A 504 14.14 22.52 -21.66
CA GLN A 504 13.87 22.92 -23.03
C GLN A 504 12.67 23.88 -23.05
N ALA A 505 12.83 25.05 -23.68
CA ALA A 505 11.73 25.98 -23.85
C ALA A 505 10.75 25.48 -24.93
N PHE A 506 9.46 25.73 -24.72
CA PHE A 506 8.44 25.56 -25.74
C PHE A 506 7.35 26.64 -25.62
N PHE A 507 6.60 26.85 -26.69
CA PHE A 507 5.56 27.87 -26.77
C PHE A 507 4.20 27.24 -27.04
N VAL A 508 3.16 27.79 -26.42
CA VAL A 508 1.76 27.54 -26.78
C VAL A 508 1.30 28.71 -27.63
N GLU A 509 0.94 28.47 -28.89
CA GLU A 509 0.63 29.53 -29.87
C GLU A 509 -0.69 30.28 -29.59
N GLU A 510 -1.70 29.55 -29.16
CA GLU A 510 -3.05 30.09 -28.92
C GLU A 510 -3.66 29.53 -27.65
N THR A 511 -4.48 30.37 -27.00
CA THR A 511 -5.31 29.92 -25.88
C THR A 511 -6.49 29.16 -26.45
N PHE A 512 -6.77 27.96 -25.96
CA PHE A 512 -7.93 27.19 -26.36
C PHE A 512 -8.56 26.45 -25.18
N THR A 513 -9.84 26.13 -25.33
CA THR A 513 -10.61 25.38 -24.33
C THR A 513 -11.06 24.03 -24.87
N TYR A 514 -11.25 23.07 -23.98
CA TYR A 514 -11.80 21.75 -24.30
C TYR A 514 -12.63 21.20 -23.14
N GLN A 515 -13.54 20.26 -23.45
CA GLN A 515 -14.26 19.48 -22.44
C GLN A 515 -13.67 18.07 -22.33
N PRO A 516 -13.74 17.46 -21.13
CA PRO A 516 -13.25 16.10 -20.88
C PRO A 516 -13.88 15.01 -21.76
#